data_AF-A0A4Y7KR59-F1
#
_entry.id   AF-A0A4Y7KR59-F1
#
_cell.length_a   1.000
_cell.length_b   1.000
_cell.length_c   1.000
_cell.angle_alpha   90.00
_cell.angle_beta   90.00
_cell.angle_gamma   90.00
#
_symmetry.space_group_name_H-M   'P 1'
#
loop_
_entity.id
_entity.type
_entity.pdbx_description
1 polymer ?
#
loop_
_entity_poly.entity_id
_entity_poly.type
_entity_poly.pdbx_seq_one_letter_code
_entity_poly.pdbx_strand_id
1 'polypeptide(L)'
;MSPALSSLHQTSVHMASENPIVLSWGAGEDGRLGIGENEEKEWVCSIKAVQSEKVSSVVGGSRNSLAICEDGKLFTWGWNQRGTLGHPPETKTENTPTQVKALANVKIVQAAIGGWHCLAVDDQGRAYAWGGNEYGQCGEEPEKKDDSGRALRRDIVIPQGCAPKLKVRQVAAGGTHSVVLTQEGHVWTWGQPWPPGDIKQISTPVRVQGLEKVRLIAVGAFHNLALLEEGVLWAWGNNEYGQLGTGDTQPRSQPVPVQGLSDLTLVDIAAGGWHSTALTAEGEVYGWGRGEHGRLGFGDDKSSKMVPQRVQLLVGEHIIQVSCGGTHSVALTRDGRMFTFGQFGRGDHGRLGYGRKVTTGNPMEVPINLSKSKDVLSGSDDDDTLGQRWYAKFVACGGRHTLAIAVLQPDEEELAEEEN
;
A
#
# COMPACT_ATOMS: atom_id res chain seq x y z
N MET A 1 -44.78 -11.72 -51.68
CA MET A 1 -44.83 -12.49 -50.43
C MET A 1 -43.54 -12.21 -49.68
N SER A 2 -43.62 -11.53 -48.55
CA SER A 2 -42.47 -11.31 -47.65
C SER A 2 -41.95 -12.65 -47.11
N PRO A 3 -40.68 -12.71 -46.70
CA PRO A 3 -40.42 -13.01 -45.31
C PRO A 3 -39.48 -12.01 -44.64
N ALA A 4 -39.54 -12.04 -43.31
CA ALA A 4 -39.16 -11.03 -42.35
C ALA A 4 -37.65 -10.74 -42.26
N LEU A 5 -37.35 -9.47 -41.98
CA LEU A 5 -36.14 -9.04 -41.27
C LEU A 5 -36.19 -9.62 -39.85
N SER A 6 -35.30 -10.56 -39.53
CA SER A 6 -34.99 -10.89 -38.13
C SER A 6 -33.89 -9.96 -37.64
N SER A 7 -34.20 -9.16 -36.61
CA SER A 7 -33.23 -8.32 -35.92
C SER A 7 -32.11 -9.18 -35.32
N LEU A 8 -30.86 -8.84 -35.63
CA LEU A 8 -29.72 -9.25 -34.81
C LEU A 8 -29.87 -8.53 -33.46
N HIS A 9 -30.40 -9.24 -32.46
CA HIS A 9 -30.14 -8.89 -31.07
C HIS A 9 -28.68 -9.23 -30.81
N GLN A 10 -27.85 -8.20 -30.73
CA GLN A 10 -26.55 -8.29 -30.10
C GLN A 10 -26.80 -8.48 -28.60
N THR A 11 -26.95 -9.72 -28.15
CA THR A 11 -26.92 -10.06 -26.73
C THR A 11 -25.49 -9.82 -26.25
N SER A 12 -25.26 -8.63 -25.70
CA SER A 12 -24.13 -8.35 -24.83
C SER A 12 -24.25 -9.28 -23.62
N VAL A 13 -23.57 -10.42 -23.65
CA VAL A 13 -23.49 -11.32 -22.50
C VAL A 13 -22.61 -10.62 -21.47
N HIS A 14 -23.25 -10.18 -20.38
CA HIS A 14 -22.57 -9.69 -19.20
C HIS A 14 -21.70 -10.83 -18.65
N MET A 15 -20.37 -10.69 -18.72
CA MET A 15 -19.49 -11.43 -17.79
C MET A 15 -20.05 -11.22 -16.39
N ALA A 16 -20.21 -12.29 -15.62
CA ALA A 16 -20.51 -12.22 -14.20
C ALA A 16 -19.31 -11.61 -13.47
N SER A 17 -19.19 -10.28 -13.57
CA SER A 17 -18.30 -9.45 -12.78
C SER A 17 -18.82 -9.48 -11.34
N GLU A 18 -18.50 -10.52 -10.58
CA GLU A 18 -18.61 -10.41 -9.13
C GLU A 18 -17.73 -9.21 -8.71
N ASN A 19 -18.34 -8.23 -8.06
CA ASN A 19 -17.63 -7.03 -7.61
C ASN A 19 -16.41 -7.44 -6.78
N PRO A 20 -15.23 -6.83 -7.00
CA PRO A 20 -14.05 -7.12 -6.21
C PRO A 20 -14.33 -6.91 -4.73
N ILE A 21 -13.90 -7.84 -3.89
CA ILE A 21 -14.01 -7.73 -2.45
C ILE A 21 -12.70 -7.20 -1.86
N VAL A 22 -12.82 -6.44 -0.78
CA VAL A 22 -11.66 -5.99 0.00
C VAL A 22 -11.45 -6.95 1.16
N LEU A 23 -10.22 -7.42 1.29
CA LEU A 23 -9.76 -8.32 2.34
C LEU A 23 -8.86 -7.57 3.32
N SER A 24 -8.92 -7.95 4.59
CA SER A 24 -7.97 -7.50 5.62
C SER A 24 -7.61 -8.63 6.59
N TRP A 25 -6.40 -8.58 7.11
CA TRP A 25 -5.96 -9.45 8.20
C TRP A 25 -4.79 -8.80 8.95
N GLY A 26 -4.51 -9.31 10.14
CA GLY A 26 -3.47 -8.80 11.02
C GLY A 26 -4.01 -8.13 12.27
N ALA A 27 -3.25 -7.15 12.77
CA ALA A 27 -3.55 -6.52 14.05
C ALA A 27 -4.87 -5.72 13.97
N GLY A 28 -5.82 -6.02 14.86
CA GLY A 28 -7.09 -5.31 14.96
C GLY A 28 -7.05 -4.01 15.77
N GLU A 29 -5.96 -3.79 16.52
CA GLU A 29 -5.79 -2.58 17.33
C GLU A 29 -5.98 -1.31 16.48
N ASP A 30 -6.56 -0.29 17.10
CA ASP A 30 -6.95 0.96 16.45
C ASP A 30 -8.00 0.84 15.34
N GLY A 31 -8.63 -0.33 15.11
CA GLY A 31 -9.69 -0.51 14.12
C GLY A 31 -9.20 -0.63 12.67
N ARG A 32 -7.89 -0.77 12.44
CA ARG A 32 -7.23 -0.73 11.12
C ARG A 32 -7.65 -1.82 10.12
N LEU A 33 -8.36 -2.85 10.57
CA LEU A 33 -8.91 -3.90 9.70
C LEU A 33 -10.23 -3.50 9.04
N GLY A 34 -10.99 -2.57 9.62
CA GLY A 34 -12.23 -2.08 8.98
C GLY A 34 -13.41 -3.05 9.05
N ILE A 35 -13.30 -4.09 9.88
CA ILE A 35 -14.28 -5.20 9.97
C ILE A 35 -15.39 -4.97 10.99
N GLY A 36 -15.54 -3.76 11.54
CA GLY A 36 -16.56 -3.41 12.55
C GLY A 36 -16.17 -3.73 14.00
N GLU A 37 -14.99 -4.30 14.20
CA GLU A 37 -14.42 -4.64 15.51
C GLU A 37 -12.90 -4.41 15.53
N ASN A 38 -12.30 -4.49 16.72
CA ASN A 38 -10.85 -4.27 16.93
C ASN A 38 -10.09 -5.60 17.17
N GLU A 39 -10.70 -6.72 16.79
CA GLU A 39 -10.09 -8.04 16.97
C GLU A 39 -8.96 -8.28 15.97
N GLU A 40 -7.90 -8.90 16.46
CA GLU A 40 -6.83 -9.42 15.62
C GLU A 40 -7.33 -10.61 14.79
N LYS A 41 -6.96 -10.66 13.52
CA LYS A 41 -7.35 -11.75 12.61
C LYS A 41 -6.10 -12.42 12.05
N GLU A 42 -5.95 -13.71 12.33
CA GLU A 42 -4.83 -14.53 11.84
C GLU A 42 -5.04 -15.05 10.41
N TRP A 43 -6.22 -14.82 9.85
CA TRP A 43 -6.64 -15.21 8.50
C TRP A 43 -7.36 -14.04 7.82
N VAL A 44 -7.50 -14.13 6.50
CA VAL A 44 -8.18 -13.14 5.67
C VAL A 44 -9.64 -12.96 6.08
N CYS A 45 -10.10 -11.72 6.16
CA CYS A 45 -11.48 -11.36 6.46
C CYS A 45 -12.00 -10.34 5.45
N SER A 46 -13.27 -10.45 5.04
CA SER A 46 -13.86 -9.48 4.13
C SER A 46 -14.30 -8.20 4.85
N ILE A 47 -14.03 -7.04 4.23
CA ILE A 47 -14.50 -5.73 4.69
C ILE A 47 -15.88 -5.46 4.11
N LYS A 48 -16.93 -5.91 4.81
CA LYS A 48 -18.32 -5.82 4.33
C LYS A 48 -18.79 -4.39 4.04
N ALA A 49 -18.27 -3.40 4.77
CA ALA A 49 -18.68 -2.00 4.67
C ALA A 49 -18.39 -1.33 3.32
N VAL A 50 -17.46 -1.87 2.51
CA VAL A 50 -17.13 -1.35 1.18
C VAL A 50 -17.46 -2.35 0.06
N GLN A 51 -18.16 -3.45 0.37
CA GLN A 51 -18.43 -4.52 -0.58
C GLN A 51 -19.38 -4.09 -1.72
N SER A 52 -20.21 -3.07 -1.49
CA SER A 52 -21.07 -2.46 -2.51
C SER A 52 -20.31 -1.50 -3.44
N GLU A 53 -19.10 -1.08 -3.07
CA GLU A 53 -18.31 -0.13 -3.83
C GLU A 53 -17.33 -0.86 -4.76
N LYS A 54 -17.07 -0.28 -5.93
CA LYS A 54 -16.05 -0.79 -6.86
C LYS A 54 -14.66 -0.31 -6.45
N VAL A 55 -14.06 -0.97 -5.47
CA VAL A 55 -12.72 -0.62 -4.95
C VAL A 55 -11.64 -1.04 -5.95
N SER A 56 -10.80 -0.09 -6.34
CA SER A 56 -9.70 -0.29 -7.30
C SER A 56 -8.32 -0.28 -6.64
N SER A 57 -8.19 0.32 -5.45
CA SER A 57 -6.92 0.37 -4.69
C SER A 57 -7.17 0.38 -3.19
N VAL A 58 -6.24 -0.22 -2.46
CA VAL A 58 -6.18 -0.18 -0.98
C VAL A 58 -4.81 0.30 -0.52
N VAL A 59 -4.75 0.94 0.64
CA VAL A 59 -3.50 1.49 1.19
C VAL A 59 -3.46 1.22 2.68
N GLY A 60 -2.38 0.58 3.14
CA GLY A 60 -2.13 0.33 4.55
C GLY A 60 -1.17 1.37 5.14
N GLY A 61 -1.56 1.98 6.26
CA GLY A 61 -0.74 2.92 7.02
C GLY A 61 -0.19 2.29 8.30
N SER A 62 0.44 3.11 9.15
CA SER A 62 0.96 2.60 10.44
C SER A 62 -0.16 2.09 11.35
N ARG A 63 -1.32 2.76 11.37
CA ARG A 63 -2.45 2.49 12.28
C ARG A 63 -3.84 2.72 11.66
N ASN A 64 -3.88 2.93 10.36
CA ASN A 64 -5.06 3.29 9.58
C ASN A 64 -4.92 2.74 8.16
N SER A 65 -6.00 2.84 7.42
CA SER A 65 -6.16 2.22 6.11
C SER A 65 -7.07 3.08 5.23
N LEU A 66 -6.87 2.98 3.91
CA LEU A 66 -7.72 3.62 2.91
C LEU A 66 -8.16 2.63 1.85
N ALA A 67 -9.29 2.94 1.22
CA ALA A 67 -9.72 2.35 -0.04
C ALA A 67 -10.11 3.46 -1.03
N ILE A 68 -9.76 3.26 -2.31
CA ILE A 68 -10.10 4.16 -3.41
C ILE A 68 -10.99 3.38 -4.37
N CYS A 69 -12.11 3.98 -4.77
CA CYS A 69 -13.04 3.42 -5.73
C CYS A 69 -12.73 3.88 -7.16
N GLU A 70 -13.21 3.14 -8.17
CA GLU A 70 -13.05 3.51 -9.59
C GLU A 70 -13.63 4.89 -9.94
N ASP A 71 -14.69 5.31 -9.25
CA ASP A 71 -15.32 6.62 -9.38
C ASP A 71 -14.54 7.73 -8.63
N GLY A 72 -13.49 7.37 -7.90
CA GLY A 72 -12.61 8.25 -7.16
C GLY A 72 -13.04 8.55 -5.72
N LYS A 73 -14.10 7.89 -5.19
CA LYS A 73 -14.41 8.00 -3.77
C LYS A 73 -13.26 7.45 -2.92
N LEU A 74 -13.00 8.13 -1.80
CA LEU A 74 -12.00 7.74 -0.82
C LEU A 74 -12.66 7.35 0.50
N PHE A 75 -12.36 6.14 0.99
CA PHE A 75 -12.78 5.64 2.29
C PHE A 75 -11.59 5.52 3.23
N THR A 76 -11.80 5.79 4.52
CA THR A 76 -10.79 5.75 5.59
C THR A 76 -11.30 5.01 6.81
N TRP A 77 -10.41 4.30 7.50
CA TRP A 77 -10.67 3.74 8.83
C TRP A 77 -9.36 3.56 9.62
N GLY A 78 -9.47 3.36 10.93
CA GLY A 78 -8.38 3.12 11.86
C GLY A 78 -8.24 4.21 12.93
N TRP A 79 -7.01 4.50 13.34
CA TRP A 79 -6.71 5.53 14.32
C TRP A 79 -6.99 6.95 13.80
N ASN A 80 -7.63 7.82 14.60
CA ASN A 80 -8.03 9.17 14.19
C ASN A 80 -7.65 10.31 15.15
N GLN A 81 -6.86 10.09 16.22
CA GLN A 81 -6.64 11.16 17.22
C GLN A 81 -5.99 12.44 16.66
N ARG A 82 -5.35 12.36 15.49
CA ARG A 82 -4.76 13.51 14.78
C ARG A 82 -5.53 13.89 13.50
N GLY A 83 -6.77 13.44 13.36
CA GLY A 83 -7.58 13.65 12.14
C GLY A 83 -7.04 12.91 10.92
N THR A 84 -6.32 11.80 11.11
CA THR A 84 -5.71 10.98 10.05
C THR A 84 -6.73 10.30 9.13
N LEU A 85 -8.01 10.30 9.51
CA LEU A 85 -9.11 9.80 8.67
C LEU A 85 -9.77 10.92 7.84
N GLY A 86 -9.25 12.15 7.88
CA GLY A 86 -9.72 13.24 7.03
C GLY A 86 -11.02 13.90 7.52
N HIS A 87 -11.34 13.70 8.80
CA HIS A 87 -12.36 14.42 9.53
C HIS A 87 -11.95 14.57 11.00
N PRO A 88 -12.59 15.48 11.77
CA PRO A 88 -12.29 15.65 13.18
C PRO A 88 -12.57 14.35 13.96
N PRO A 89 -11.73 14.00 14.96
CA PRO A 89 -11.94 12.82 15.76
C PRO A 89 -13.18 12.95 16.63
N GLU A 90 -14.20 12.13 16.35
CA GLU A 90 -15.32 11.91 17.28
C GLU A 90 -14.96 10.84 18.32
N THR A 91 -14.16 9.85 17.90
CA THR A 91 -13.61 8.80 18.74
C THR A 91 -12.10 8.68 18.52
N LYS A 92 -11.44 7.87 19.36
CA LYS A 92 -10.00 7.58 19.18
C LYS A 92 -9.73 6.83 17.86
N THR A 93 -10.65 5.94 17.49
CA THR A 93 -10.45 4.89 16.49
C THR A 93 -11.79 4.54 15.85
N GLU A 94 -11.79 4.34 14.53
CA GLU A 94 -12.96 3.98 13.76
C GLU A 94 -12.69 2.69 13.02
N ASN A 95 -13.47 1.66 13.32
CA ASN A 95 -13.22 0.30 12.84
C ASN A 95 -14.08 -0.08 11.63
N THR A 96 -14.75 0.89 11.03
CA THR A 96 -15.60 0.71 9.85
C THR A 96 -15.22 1.77 8.82
N PRO A 97 -14.91 1.39 7.57
CA PRO A 97 -14.66 2.33 6.47
C PRO A 97 -15.74 3.39 6.35
N THR A 98 -15.32 4.65 6.33
CA THR A 98 -16.21 5.80 6.12
C THR A 98 -15.67 6.68 5.00
N GLN A 99 -16.55 7.19 4.16
CA GLN A 99 -16.17 8.08 3.06
C GLN A 99 -15.65 9.43 3.60
N VAL A 100 -14.53 9.90 3.07
CA VAL A 100 -13.95 11.21 3.39
C VAL A 100 -14.79 12.31 2.74
N LYS A 101 -15.79 12.82 3.46
CA LYS A 101 -16.79 13.79 2.95
C LYS A 101 -16.16 15.04 2.33
N ALA A 102 -15.05 15.52 2.88
CA ALA A 102 -14.34 16.69 2.37
C ALA A 102 -13.79 16.51 0.94
N LEU A 103 -13.61 15.27 0.49
CA LEU A 103 -13.13 14.91 -0.84
C LEU A 103 -14.22 14.25 -1.70
N ALA A 104 -15.49 14.27 -1.28
CA ALA A 104 -16.57 13.55 -1.96
C ALA A 104 -16.81 13.96 -3.43
N ASN A 105 -16.48 15.21 -3.78
CA ASN A 105 -16.59 15.76 -5.14
C ASN A 105 -15.25 15.83 -5.88
N VAL A 106 -14.24 15.10 -5.40
CA VAL A 106 -12.90 15.05 -5.98
C VAL A 106 -12.63 13.62 -6.43
N LYS A 107 -12.24 13.43 -7.69
CA LYS A 107 -11.90 12.10 -8.21
C LYS A 107 -10.48 11.73 -7.78
N ILE A 108 -10.36 11.10 -6.61
CA ILE A 108 -9.06 10.63 -6.09
C ILE A 108 -8.57 9.45 -6.92
N VAL A 109 -7.32 9.50 -7.38
CA VAL A 109 -6.72 8.44 -8.20
C VAL A 109 -5.61 7.68 -7.47
N GLN A 110 -4.97 8.29 -6.48
CA GLN A 110 -3.99 7.62 -5.64
C GLN A 110 -3.87 8.29 -4.27
N ALA A 111 -3.52 7.51 -3.25
CA ALA A 111 -3.29 7.99 -1.89
C ALA A 111 -2.13 7.23 -1.23
N ALA A 112 -1.55 7.83 -0.20
CA ALA A 112 -0.50 7.26 0.62
C ALA A 112 -0.73 7.60 2.09
N ILE A 113 -0.30 6.70 2.98
CA ILE A 113 -0.34 6.93 4.43
C ILE A 113 1.05 6.84 5.00
N GLY A 114 1.43 7.89 5.74
CA GLY A 114 2.67 7.95 6.50
C GLY A 114 2.50 7.44 7.93
N GLY A 115 3.41 7.87 8.80
CA GLY A 115 3.34 7.56 10.23
C GLY A 115 2.13 8.20 10.91
N TRP A 116 1.84 9.45 10.55
CA TRP A 116 0.84 10.28 11.24
C TRP A 116 0.01 11.15 10.31
N HIS A 117 0.15 11.01 8.99
CA HIS A 117 -0.52 11.84 8.00
C HIS A 117 -0.84 11.04 6.74
N CYS A 118 -1.68 11.60 5.90
CA CYS A 118 -2.09 11.01 4.64
C CYS A 118 -1.90 12.03 3.51
N LEU A 119 -1.65 11.51 2.32
CA LEU A 119 -1.63 12.26 1.07
C LEU A 119 -2.62 11.64 0.10
N ALA A 120 -3.21 12.45 -0.75
CA ALA A 120 -3.96 11.99 -1.91
C ALA A 120 -3.67 12.87 -3.12
N VAL A 121 -3.86 12.32 -4.31
CA VAL A 121 -3.82 13.06 -5.58
C VAL A 121 -5.06 12.73 -6.40
N ASP A 122 -5.60 13.74 -7.06
CA ASP A 122 -6.76 13.60 -7.95
C ASP A 122 -6.38 13.45 -9.42
N ASP A 123 -7.39 13.22 -10.25
CA ASP A 123 -7.24 13.05 -11.71
C ASP A 123 -6.74 14.31 -12.45
N GLN A 124 -6.70 15.48 -11.81
CA GLN A 124 -6.17 16.73 -12.34
C GLN A 124 -4.73 17.03 -11.86
N GLY A 125 -4.16 16.10 -11.08
CA GLY A 125 -2.83 16.19 -10.49
C GLY A 125 -2.73 17.18 -9.33
N ARG A 126 -3.84 17.50 -8.66
CA ARG A 126 -3.87 18.30 -7.41
C ARG A 126 -3.62 17.36 -6.23
N ALA A 127 -2.68 17.74 -5.37
CA ALA A 127 -2.35 16.97 -4.18
C ALA A 127 -3.06 17.53 -2.94
N TYR A 128 -3.40 16.64 -2.02
CA TYR A 128 -4.08 16.93 -0.75
C TYR A 128 -3.33 16.28 0.39
N ALA A 129 -3.34 16.90 1.57
CA ALA A 129 -2.74 16.35 2.78
C ALA A 129 -3.61 16.58 4.02
N TRP A 130 -3.56 15.64 4.96
CA TRP A 130 -4.24 15.73 6.27
C TRP A 130 -3.57 14.83 7.31
N GLY A 131 -3.90 15.03 8.59
CA GLY A 131 -3.32 14.36 9.74
C GLY A 131 -2.34 15.26 10.51
N GLY A 132 -1.42 14.62 11.22
CA GLY A 132 -0.40 15.28 12.02
C GLY A 132 0.53 16.17 11.19
N ASN A 133 0.80 17.39 11.67
CA ASN A 133 1.61 18.37 10.95
C ASN A 133 2.74 19.00 11.78
N GLU A 134 3.16 18.34 12.87
CA GLU A 134 4.29 18.78 13.72
C GLU A 134 5.56 19.06 12.91
N TYR A 135 5.81 18.25 11.88
CA TYR A 135 7.00 18.30 11.04
C TYR A 135 6.73 19.04 9.71
N GLY A 136 5.55 19.63 9.52
CA GLY A 136 5.19 20.31 8.28
C GLY A 136 4.86 19.33 7.14
N GLN A 137 4.69 18.05 7.43
CA GLN A 137 4.47 16.98 6.45
C GLN A 137 3.13 17.09 5.70
N CYS A 138 2.16 17.83 6.23
CA CYS A 138 0.91 18.20 5.53
C CYS A 138 1.01 19.49 4.73
N GLY A 139 2.19 20.13 4.70
CA GLY A 139 2.43 21.41 4.02
C GLY A 139 2.30 22.63 4.94
N GLU A 140 2.42 23.80 4.33
CA GLU A 140 2.40 25.09 5.00
C GLU A 140 1.01 25.43 5.57
N GLU A 141 0.97 25.89 6.82
CA GLU A 141 -0.20 26.57 7.39
C GLU A 141 0.04 28.08 7.36
N PRO A 142 -1.02 28.90 7.17
CA PRO A 142 -0.93 30.34 7.42
C PRO A 142 -0.42 30.55 8.85
N GLU A 143 0.64 31.35 9.03
CA GLU A 143 1.22 31.60 10.35
C GLU A 143 0.14 32.09 11.34
N LYS A 144 -0.29 31.22 12.24
CA LYS A 144 -1.00 31.59 13.45
C LYS A 144 -0.01 31.53 14.59
N LYS A 145 0.18 32.63 15.31
CA LYS A 145 1.01 32.64 16.51
C LYS A 145 0.10 32.51 17.73
N ASP A 146 0.51 31.72 18.71
CA ASP A 146 -0.11 31.77 20.03
C ASP A 146 0.21 33.09 20.73
N ASP A 147 -0.37 33.31 21.91
CA ASP A 147 -0.17 34.51 22.73
C ASP A 147 1.31 34.72 23.14
N SER A 148 2.18 33.72 22.96
CA SER A 148 3.62 33.77 23.20
C SER A 148 4.44 34.08 21.94
N GLY A 149 3.80 34.26 20.78
CA GLY A 149 4.45 34.51 19.50
C GLY A 149 4.96 33.26 18.78
N ARG A 150 4.67 32.06 19.29
CA ARG A 150 5.09 30.78 18.67
C ARG A 150 4.07 30.36 17.62
N ALA A 151 4.54 29.91 16.45
CA ALA A 151 3.67 29.36 15.42
C ALA A 151 2.90 28.14 15.96
N LEU A 152 1.57 28.26 16.02
CA LEU A 152 0.62 27.16 16.21
C LEU A 152 0.61 26.33 14.93
N ARG A 153 1.35 25.22 14.94
CA ARG A 153 1.22 24.18 13.93
C ARG A 153 0.32 23.11 14.48
N ARG A 154 -0.84 22.96 13.88
CA ARG A 154 -1.90 22.06 14.34
C ARG A 154 -2.06 20.91 13.36
N ASP A 155 -2.72 19.87 13.85
CA ASP A 155 -3.15 18.77 13.01
C ASP A 155 -4.13 19.28 11.95
N ILE A 156 -3.91 18.86 10.71
CA ILE A 156 -4.76 19.16 9.57
C ILE A 156 -5.85 18.09 9.51
N VAL A 157 -6.92 18.27 10.27
CA VAL A 157 -7.94 17.22 10.41
C VAL A 157 -8.87 17.11 9.18
N ILE A 158 -8.92 18.13 8.33
CA ILE A 158 -9.66 18.13 7.07
C ILE A 158 -8.66 18.20 5.91
N PRO A 159 -8.77 17.33 4.88
CA PRO A 159 -7.94 17.40 3.68
C PRO A 159 -7.85 18.80 3.09
N GLN A 160 -6.63 19.30 2.92
CA GLN A 160 -6.33 20.58 2.30
C GLN A 160 -5.39 20.39 1.12
N GLY A 161 -5.48 21.28 0.13
CA GLY A 161 -4.55 21.30 -0.99
C GLY A 161 -3.11 21.48 -0.49
N CYS A 162 -2.20 20.64 -0.96
CA CYS A 162 -0.77 20.74 -0.71
C CYS A 162 -0.05 20.89 -2.05
N ALA A 163 1.16 21.48 -2.03
CA ALA A 163 1.96 21.66 -3.23
C ALA A 163 1.22 22.28 -4.45
N PRO A 164 0.50 23.42 -4.30
CA PRO A 164 -0.42 23.95 -5.31
C PRO A 164 0.23 24.32 -6.65
N LYS A 165 1.56 24.43 -6.69
CA LYS A 165 2.34 24.75 -7.90
C LYS A 165 2.77 23.51 -8.69
N LEU A 166 2.51 22.31 -8.18
CA LEU A 166 2.95 21.06 -8.80
C LEU A 166 1.78 20.34 -9.46
N LYS A 167 2.06 19.66 -10.57
CA LYS A 167 1.16 18.67 -11.19
C LYS A 167 1.62 17.28 -10.80
N VAL A 168 1.01 16.73 -9.77
CA VAL A 168 1.39 15.45 -9.15
C VAL A 168 0.74 14.29 -9.88
N ARG A 169 1.44 13.16 -9.99
CA ARG A 169 0.87 11.89 -10.46
C ARG A 169 1.01 10.73 -9.46
N GLN A 170 1.91 10.86 -8.48
CA GLN A 170 2.09 9.88 -7.41
C GLN A 170 2.46 10.59 -6.11
N VAL A 171 1.83 10.19 -5.00
CA VAL A 171 2.12 10.59 -3.63
C VAL A 171 2.67 9.41 -2.84
N ALA A 172 3.60 9.68 -1.94
CA ALA A 172 4.16 8.72 -0.99
C ALA A 172 4.47 9.44 0.34
N ALA A 173 4.30 8.74 1.45
CA ALA A 173 4.38 9.34 2.78
C ALA A 173 5.22 8.47 3.72
N GLY A 174 6.22 9.08 4.36
CA GLY A 174 7.06 8.42 5.36
C GLY A 174 6.59 8.70 6.78
N GLY A 175 7.46 8.47 7.76
CA GLY A 175 7.15 8.69 9.18
C GLY A 175 6.85 10.16 9.49
N THR A 176 7.66 11.07 8.92
CA THR A 176 7.63 12.52 9.22
C THR A 176 7.79 13.40 7.98
N HIS A 177 7.76 12.81 6.79
CA HIS A 177 7.99 13.49 5.53
C HIS A 177 7.04 13.01 4.44
N SER A 178 6.90 13.84 3.41
CA SER A 178 6.07 13.63 2.25
C SER A 178 6.95 13.68 1.01
N VAL A 179 6.63 12.84 0.03
CA VAL A 179 7.31 12.80 -1.27
C VAL A 179 6.25 12.72 -2.35
N VAL A 180 6.43 13.50 -3.42
CA VAL A 180 5.56 13.44 -4.59
C VAL A 180 6.39 13.38 -5.85
N LEU A 181 5.81 12.73 -6.86
CA LEU A 181 6.34 12.65 -8.21
C LEU A 181 5.41 13.40 -9.14
N THR A 182 5.96 14.34 -9.90
CA THR A 182 5.19 15.13 -10.86
C THR A 182 4.98 14.39 -12.18
N GLN A 183 4.03 14.86 -12.98
CA GLN A 183 3.79 14.38 -14.35
C GLN A 183 5.03 14.52 -15.25
N GLU A 184 5.92 15.46 -14.95
CA GLU A 184 7.18 15.69 -15.66
C GLU A 184 8.32 14.75 -15.20
N GLY A 185 8.09 13.91 -14.20
CA GLY A 185 9.13 13.00 -13.68
C GLY A 185 10.07 13.62 -12.64
N HIS A 186 9.68 14.73 -12.01
CA HIS A 186 10.44 15.39 -10.96
C HIS A 186 9.98 14.94 -9.56
N VAL A 187 10.92 14.70 -8.65
CA VAL A 187 10.64 14.33 -7.25
C VAL A 187 10.72 15.55 -6.34
N TRP A 188 9.72 15.73 -5.50
CA TRP A 188 9.65 16.81 -4.51
C TRP A 188 9.40 16.23 -3.12
N THR A 189 10.02 16.81 -2.10
CA THR A 189 9.89 16.36 -0.71
C THR A 189 9.74 17.54 0.25
N TRP A 190 9.03 17.30 1.35
CA TRP A 190 8.88 18.24 2.47
C TRP A 190 8.56 17.47 3.77
N GLY A 191 8.50 18.17 4.89
CA GLY A 191 8.44 17.62 6.24
C GLY A 191 9.80 17.69 6.93
N GLN A 192 10.10 16.68 7.75
CA GLN A 192 11.43 16.47 8.33
C GLN A 192 12.15 15.33 7.58
N PRO A 193 13.08 15.65 6.64
CA PRO A 193 13.86 14.65 5.93
C PRO A 193 14.95 14.01 6.80
N TRP A 194 15.48 12.87 6.35
CA TRP A 194 16.55 12.09 7.00
C TRP A 194 17.78 12.02 6.08
N PRO A 195 19.03 12.00 6.61
CA PRO A 195 19.42 12.12 8.02
C PRO A 195 19.08 13.51 8.62
N PRO A 196 18.93 13.61 9.95
CA PRO A 196 18.48 14.82 10.66
C PRO A 196 19.58 15.89 10.76
N GLY A 197 20.35 16.12 9.70
CA GLY A 197 21.38 17.17 9.65
C GLY A 197 20.78 18.58 9.80
N ASP A 198 21.58 19.62 9.56
CA ASP A 198 21.20 21.05 9.68
C ASP A 198 20.05 21.52 8.76
N ILE A 199 19.35 20.58 8.09
CA ILE A 199 18.19 20.84 7.24
C ILE A 199 17.04 21.28 8.14
N LYS A 200 16.83 22.60 8.20
CA LYS A 200 15.65 23.21 8.79
C LYS A 200 14.40 22.55 8.22
N GLN A 201 13.47 22.18 9.10
CA GLN A 201 12.15 21.67 8.76
C GLN A 201 11.56 22.40 7.54
N ILE A 202 11.13 21.64 6.54
CA ILE A 202 10.68 22.19 5.27
C ILE A 202 9.16 22.00 5.19
N SER A 203 8.37 23.06 5.38
CA SER A 203 6.91 22.98 5.24
C SER A 203 6.42 23.19 3.80
N THR A 204 7.32 23.48 2.87
CA THR A 204 7.03 23.70 1.44
C THR A 204 7.75 22.66 0.60
N PRO A 205 7.15 22.13 -0.49
CA PRO A 205 7.82 21.18 -1.37
C PRO A 205 9.17 21.72 -1.88
N VAL A 206 10.23 20.92 -1.74
CA VAL A 206 11.56 21.18 -2.29
C VAL A 206 11.92 20.09 -3.29
N ARG A 207 12.43 20.49 -4.46
CA ARG A 207 12.86 19.57 -5.51
C ARG A 207 14.10 18.80 -5.06
N VAL A 208 14.03 17.47 -5.15
CA VAL A 208 15.17 16.59 -4.95
C VAL A 208 16.07 16.70 -6.18
N GLN A 209 17.30 17.17 -5.96
CA GLN A 209 18.27 17.37 -7.05
C GLN A 209 18.90 16.05 -7.48
N GLY A 210 19.35 15.96 -8.73
CA GLY A 210 20.03 14.79 -9.28
C GLY A 210 19.11 13.64 -9.70
N LEU A 211 17.79 13.83 -9.65
CA LEU A 211 16.79 12.88 -10.16
C LEU A 211 15.98 13.53 -11.28
N GLU A 212 16.08 12.95 -12.47
CA GLU A 212 15.33 13.33 -13.65
C GLU A 212 14.62 12.09 -14.21
N LYS A 213 13.48 12.28 -14.89
CA LYS A 213 12.71 11.18 -15.52
C LYS A 213 12.42 10.02 -14.56
N VAL A 214 11.98 10.34 -13.35
CA VAL A 214 11.59 9.31 -12.37
C VAL A 214 10.26 8.70 -12.79
N ARG A 215 10.21 7.36 -12.84
CA ARG A 215 9.03 6.57 -13.19
C ARG A 215 8.17 6.25 -11.97
N LEU A 216 8.79 5.79 -10.87
CA LEU A 216 8.10 5.41 -9.64
C LEU A 216 8.87 5.90 -8.41
N ILE A 217 8.14 6.25 -7.35
CA ILE A 217 8.69 6.47 -6.01
C ILE A 217 8.12 5.48 -5.01
N ALA A 218 8.94 5.10 -4.01
CA ALA A 218 8.49 4.39 -2.81
C ALA A 218 9.15 5.00 -1.58
N VAL A 219 8.41 5.10 -0.48
CA VAL A 219 8.87 5.77 0.74
C VAL A 219 8.64 4.85 1.93
N GLY A 220 9.73 4.56 2.65
CA GLY A 220 9.70 3.84 3.91
C GLY A 220 9.50 4.79 5.08
N ALA A 221 9.69 4.30 6.31
CA ALA A 221 9.56 5.17 7.49
C ALA A 221 10.53 6.36 7.44
N PHE A 222 11.78 6.12 7.01
CA PHE A 222 12.86 7.10 7.08
C PHE A 222 13.79 7.10 5.85
N HIS A 223 13.45 6.37 4.79
CA HIS A 223 14.22 6.31 3.54
C HIS A 223 13.31 6.35 2.33
N ASN A 224 13.89 6.60 1.17
CA ASN A 224 13.19 6.82 -0.08
C ASN A 224 13.88 6.06 -1.20
N LEU A 225 13.08 5.58 -2.14
CA LEU A 225 13.49 4.93 -3.36
C LEU A 225 12.86 5.67 -4.55
N ALA A 226 13.63 5.85 -5.62
CA ALA A 226 13.16 6.37 -6.89
C ALA A 226 13.68 5.49 -8.02
N LEU A 227 12.76 4.96 -8.83
CA LEU A 227 13.07 4.18 -10.02
C LEU A 227 12.94 5.06 -11.24
N LEU A 228 14.04 5.24 -11.98
CA LEU A 228 14.07 6.03 -13.21
C LEU A 228 13.43 5.26 -14.38
N GLU A 229 13.04 5.96 -15.44
CA GLU A 229 12.54 5.36 -16.68
C GLU A 229 13.55 4.39 -17.31
N GLU A 230 14.85 4.68 -17.17
CA GLU A 230 15.96 3.85 -17.66
C GLU A 230 16.18 2.57 -16.82
N GLY A 231 15.38 2.34 -15.77
CA GLY A 231 15.47 1.15 -14.92
C GLY A 231 16.44 1.27 -13.74
N VAL A 232 17.19 2.36 -13.64
CA VAL A 232 18.14 2.59 -12.55
C VAL A 232 17.40 2.95 -11.26
N LEU A 233 17.69 2.24 -10.18
CA LEU A 233 17.17 2.53 -8.84
C LEU A 233 18.09 3.49 -8.10
N TRP A 234 17.51 4.52 -7.49
CA TRP A 234 18.19 5.46 -6.62
C TRP A 234 17.57 5.43 -5.23
N ALA A 235 18.38 5.65 -4.20
CA ALA A 235 17.96 5.64 -2.81
C ALA A 235 18.57 6.82 -2.03
N TRP A 236 17.85 7.34 -1.04
CA TRP A 236 18.37 8.30 -0.07
C TRP A 236 17.57 8.26 1.23
N GLY A 237 18.12 8.83 2.29
CA GLY A 237 17.54 8.86 3.61
C GLY A 237 18.39 8.16 4.66
N ASN A 238 17.71 7.62 5.67
CA ASN A 238 18.34 6.80 6.69
C ASN A 238 18.90 5.49 6.11
N ASN A 239 20.02 5.00 6.64
CA ASN A 239 20.68 3.78 6.18
C ASN A 239 21.23 2.89 7.31
N GLU A 240 20.79 3.07 8.55
CA GLU A 240 21.33 2.34 9.73
C GLU A 240 21.38 0.82 9.57
N TYR A 241 20.49 0.23 8.76
CA TYR A 241 20.43 -1.21 8.52
C TYR A 241 20.76 -1.60 7.07
N GLY A 242 21.31 -0.68 6.28
CA GLY A 242 21.63 -0.92 4.88
C GLY A 242 20.42 -0.81 3.92
N GLN A 243 19.33 -0.17 4.35
CA GLN A 243 18.09 -0.04 3.55
C GLN A 243 18.24 0.75 2.24
N LEU A 244 19.36 1.46 2.05
CA LEU A 244 19.70 2.10 0.77
C LEU A 244 20.36 1.13 -0.23
N GLY A 245 20.84 -0.03 0.21
CA GLY A 245 21.39 -1.04 -0.71
C GLY A 245 22.77 -0.70 -1.28
N THR A 246 23.51 0.23 -0.65
CA THR A 246 24.80 0.74 -1.14
C THR A 246 26.02 -0.04 -0.67
N GLY A 247 25.84 -1.13 0.07
CA GLY A 247 26.93 -1.92 0.65
C GLY A 247 27.51 -1.34 1.94
N ASP A 248 26.87 -0.32 2.51
CA ASP A 248 27.27 0.33 3.76
C ASP A 248 26.03 0.74 4.59
N THR A 249 26.24 1.28 5.79
CA THR A 249 25.19 1.73 6.71
C THR A 249 25.15 3.25 6.92
N GLN A 250 25.83 4.01 6.05
CA GLN A 250 25.92 5.46 6.17
C GLN A 250 24.70 6.12 5.51
N PRO A 251 23.99 7.02 6.22
CA PRO A 251 22.84 7.71 5.65
C PRO A 251 23.25 8.63 4.50
N ARG A 252 22.29 8.98 3.66
CA ARG A 252 22.50 9.82 2.47
C ARG A 252 21.43 10.92 2.43
N SER A 253 21.84 12.18 2.44
CA SER A 253 20.91 13.32 2.28
C SER A 253 20.56 13.59 0.81
N GLN A 254 21.32 13.04 -0.12
CA GLN A 254 21.11 13.14 -1.55
C GLN A 254 20.92 11.75 -2.18
N PRO A 255 20.16 11.65 -3.28
CA PRO A 255 20.01 10.42 -4.05
C PRO A 255 21.36 9.81 -4.43
N VAL A 256 21.48 8.50 -4.23
CA VAL A 256 22.61 7.69 -4.72
C VAL A 256 22.10 6.46 -5.48
N PRO A 257 22.79 6.03 -6.55
CA PRO A 257 22.37 4.86 -7.32
C PRO A 257 22.63 3.55 -6.56
N VAL A 258 21.68 2.61 -6.66
CA VAL A 258 21.76 1.27 -6.06
C VAL A 258 22.40 0.32 -7.07
N GLN A 259 23.73 0.23 -7.03
CA GLN A 259 24.51 -0.44 -8.08
C GLN A 259 24.17 -1.92 -8.28
N GLY A 260 23.80 -2.63 -7.21
CA GLY A 260 23.52 -4.09 -7.24
C GLY A 260 22.31 -4.53 -8.06
N LEU A 261 21.55 -3.60 -8.66
CA LEU A 261 20.38 -3.90 -9.50
C LEU A 261 20.48 -3.27 -10.90
N SER A 262 21.62 -2.65 -11.25
CA SER A 262 21.73 -1.80 -12.45
C SER A 262 21.58 -2.56 -13.78
N ASP A 263 21.87 -3.87 -13.77
CA ASP A 263 21.76 -4.73 -14.96
C ASP A 263 20.37 -5.38 -15.11
N LEU A 264 19.41 -5.03 -14.24
CA LEU A 264 18.08 -5.64 -14.20
C LEU A 264 17.00 -4.64 -14.62
N THR A 265 15.97 -5.13 -15.32
CA THR A 265 14.81 -4.30 -15.66
C THR A 265 13.82 -4.34 -14.51
N LEU A 266 13.85 -3.32 -13.64
CA LEU A 266 12.91 -3.22 -12.54
C LEU A 266 11.53 -2.75 -13.03
N VAL A 267 10.45 -3.31 -12.48
CA VAL A 267 9.06 -2.94 -12.77
C VAL A 267 8.33 -2.35 -11.57
N ASP A 268 8.68 -2.78 -10.36
CA ASP A 268 8.05 -2.33 -9.11
C ASP A 268 9.07 -2.19 -7.97
N ILE A 269 8.78 -1.32 -7.00
CA ILE A 269 9.60 -1.04 -5.82
C ILE A 269 8.72 -0.82 -4.59
N ALA A 270 9.14 -1.31 -3.43
CA ALA A 270 8.48 -1.02 -2.16
C ALA A 270 9.50 -0.74 -1.06
N ALA A 271 9.10 0.10 -0.11
CA ALA A 271 9.93 0.51 1.01
C ALA A 271 9.12 0.34 2.31
N GLY A 272 9.62 -0.49 3.22
CA GLY A 272 8.99 -0.74 4.51
C GLY A 272 9.54 0.16 5.61
N GLY A 273 9.35 -0.26 6.86
CA GLY A 273 9.88 0.50 8.00
C GLY A 273 11.40 0.68 7.95
N TRP A 274 12.14 -0.38 7.61
CA TRP A 274 13.61 -0.44 7.68
C TRP A 274 14.22 -1.34 6.60
N HIS A 275 13.45 -1.68 5.57
CA HIS A 275 13.85 -2.57 4.49
C HIS A 275 13.23 -2.09 3.18
N SER A 276 13.74 -2.67 2.10
CA SER A 276 13.39 -2.31 0.73
C SER A 276 13.24 -3.57 -0.10
N THR A 277 12.34 -3.55 -1.07
CA THR A 277 12.20 -4.58 -2.09
C THR A 277 12.13 -3.98 -3.48
N ALA A 278 12.55 -4.76 -4.47
CA ALA A 278 12.41 -4.46 -5.89
C ALA A 278 11.95 -5.71 -6.64
N LEU A 279 11.17 -5.50 -7.70
CA LEU A 279 10.66 -6.54 -8.58
C LEU A 279 11.19 -6.33 -9.99
N THR A 280 11.71 -7.37 -10.62
CA THR A 280 12.15 -7.34 -12.02
C THR A 280 11.00 -7.70 -12.97
N ALA A 281 11.15 -7.35 -14.26
CA ALA A 281 10.19 -7.70 -15.32
C ALA A 281 10.00 -9.21 -15.50
N GLU A 282 11.01 -9.99 -15.11
CA GLU A 282 11.01 -11.45 -15.13
C GLU A 282 10.28 -12.06 -13.91
N GLY A 283 9.76 -11.23 -13.00
CA GLY A 283 9.04 -11.66 -11.80
C GLY A 283 9.96 -12.05 -10.63
N GLU A 284 11.20 -11.58 -10.62
CA GLU A 284 12.16 -11.85 -9.54
C GLU A 284 12.09 -10.78 -8.44
N VAL A 285 12.05 -11.22 -7.18
CA VAL A 285 12.02 -10.32 -6.02
C VAL A 285 13.42 -10.20 -5.41
N TYR A 286 13.83 -8.96 -5.16
CA TYR A 286 15.05 -8.63 -4.43
C TYR A 286 14.69 -7.93 -3.12
N GLY A 287 15.42 -8.23 -2.04
CA GLY A 287 15.22 -7.64 -0.72
C GLY A 287 16.53 -7.18 -0.08
N TRP A 288 16.50 -6.07 0.65
CA TRP A 288 17.64 -5.58 1.44
C TRP A 288 17.22 -4.66 2.59
N GLY A 289 18.17 -4.30 3.45
CA GLY A 289 17.98 -3.55 4.69
C GLY A 289 17.92 -4.46 5.91
N ARG A 290 17.11 -4.08 6.90
CA ARG A 290 16.99 -4.80 8.17
C ARG A 290 16.43 -6.21 7.95
N GLY A 291 17.19 -7.23 8.34
CA GLY A 291 16.80 -8.64 8.22
C GLY A 291 15.97 -9.17 9.37
N GLU A 292 15.97 -8.44 10.49
CA GLU A 292 15.29 -8.87 11.71
C GLU A 292 13.83 -9.24 11.45
N HIS A 293 13.41 -10.34 12.05
CA HIS A 293 12.09 -10.91 11.89
C HIS A 293 11.79 -11.49 10.50
N GLY A 294 12.78 -11.77 9.66
CA GLY A 294 12.57 -12.47 8.39
C GLY A 294 11.88 -11.64 7.30
N ARG A 295 11.81 -10.32 7.45
CA ARG A 295 11.10 -9.40 6.53
C ARG A 295 11.66 -9.35 5.11
N LEU A 296 12.84 -9.94 4.90
CA LEU A 296 13.51 -10.04 3.61
C LEU A 296 13.22 -11.35 2.87
N GLY A 297 12.64 -12.36 3.53
CA GLY A 297 12.25 -13.61 2.85
C GLY A 297 13.40 -14.58 2.58
N PHE A 298 14.56 -14.44 3.22
CA PHE A 298 15.72 -15.34 3.01
C PHE A 298 15.70 -16.60 3.88
N GLY A 299 14.67 -16.80 4.70
CA GLY A 299 14.61 -17.91 5.66
C GLY A 299 15.55 -17.80 6.85
N ASP A 300 16.03 -16.58 7.12
CA ASP A 300 16.72 -16.22 8.34
C ASP A 300 16.06 -14.99 9.00
N ASP A 301 16.25 -14.82 10.30
CA ASP A 301 15.53 -13.84 11.12
C ASP A 301 16.40 -12.71 11.68
N LYS A 302 17.67 -12.64 11.27
CA LYS A 302 18.68 -11.76 11.88
C LYS A 302 19.57 -11.05 10.87
N SER A 303 19.76 -11.59 9.67
CA SER A 303 20.82 -11.09 8.79
C SER A 303 20.33 -9.92 7.96
N SER A 304 20.72 -8.72 8.38
CA SER A 304 20.52 -7.52 7.55
C SER A 304 21.39 -7.62 6.29
N LYS A 305 20.84 -7.20 5.15
CA LYS A 305 21.57 -7.18 3.88
C LYS A 305 21.82 -5.74 3.48
N MET A 306 23.07 -5.36 3.30
CA MET A 306 23.45 -4.00 2.90
C MET A 306 23.41 -3.80 1.38
N VAL A 307 23.20 -4.87 0.62
CA VAL A 307 23.05 -4.86 -0.84
C VAL A 307 21.79 -5.65 -1.21
N PRO A 308 21.12 -5.31 -2.33
CA PRO A 308 20.03 -6.11 -2.87
C PRO A 308 20.43 -7.57 -3.07
N GLN A 309 19.64 -8.50 -2.55
CA GLN A 309 19.80 -9.93 -2.77
C GLN A 309 18.50 -10.55 -3.25
N ARG A 310 18.62 -11.47 -4.21
CA ARG A 310 17.48 -12.19 -4.77
C ARG A 310 16.86 -13.11 -3.73
N VAL A 311 15.54 -13.05 -3.58
CA VAL A 311 14.77 -13.92 -2.69
C VAL A 311 14.58 -15.28 -3.37
N GLN A 312 15.52 -16.20 -3.13
CA GLN A 312 15.54 -17.50 -3.81
C GLN A 312 14.27 -18.33 -3.62
N LEU A 313 13.55 -18.12 -2.51
CA LEU A 313 12.31 -18.82 -2.16
C LEU A 313 11.09 -18.40 -2.98
N LEU A 314 11.18 -17.32 -3.78
CA LEU A 314 10.09 -16.85 -4.66
C LEU A 314 10.37 -17.10 -6.15
N VAL A 315 11.45 -17.81 -6.47
CA VAL A 315 11.83 -18.08 -7.86
C VAL A 315 10.82 -19.00 -8.52
N GLY A 316 10.31 -18.58 -9.68
CA GLY A 316 9.30 -19.32 -10.44
C GLY A 316 7.85 -18.99 -10.08
N GLU A 317 7.61 -18.16 -9.06
CA GLU A 317 6.25 -17.80 -8.63
C GLU A 317 5.61 -16.69 -9.50
N HIS A 318 6.33 -16.15 -10.49
CA HIS A 318 5.85 -15.12 -11.42
C HIS A 318 5.21 -13.92 -10.71
N ILE A 319 5.99 -13.28 -9.83
CA ILE A 319 5.53 -12.13 -9.03
C ILE A 319 5.23 -10.93 -9.93
N ILE A 320 4.12 -10.23 -9.65
CA ILE A 320 3.66 -9.04 -10.40
C ILE A 320 3.51 -7.79 -9.53
N GLN A 321 3.50 -7.92 -8.20
CA GLN A 321 3.45 -6.79 -7.28
C GLN A 321 4.18 -7.12 -5.98
N VAL A 322 4.89 -6.15 -5.41
CA VAL A 322 5.47 -6.24 -4.06
C VAL A 322 4.95 -5.11 -3.17
N SER A 323 4.76 -5.38 -1.89
CA SER A 323 4.39 -4.38 -0.90
C SER A 323 5.14 -4.62 0.41
N CYS A 324 5.52 -3.54 1.08
CA CYS A 324 6.27 -3.59 2.33
C CYS A 324 5.53 -2.86 3.46
N GLY A 325 5.36 -3.54 4.59
CA GLY A 325 4.82 -2.97 5.82
C GLY A 325 5.92 -2.55 6.80
N GLY A 326 5.53 -2.41 8.07
CA GLY A 326 6.48 -2.05 9.14
C GLY A 326 7.56 -3.10 9.39
N THR A 327 7.18 -4.38 9.42
CA THR A 327 8.07 -5.53 9.69
C THR A 327 7.79 -6.76 8.82
N HIS A 328 6.99 -6.62 7.77
CA HIS A 328 6.63 -7.71 6.85
C HIS A 328 6.54 -7.20 5.42
N SER A 329 6.44 -8.13 4.49
CA SER A 329 6.34 -7.91 3.05
C SER A 329 5.31 -8.87 2.46
N VAL A 330 4.71 -8.48 1.34
CA VAL A 330 3.79 -9.29 0.54
C VAL A 330 4.25 -9.28 -0.90
N ALA A 331 4.17 -10.43 -1.56
CA ALA A 331 4.34 -10.60 -3.00
C ALA A 331 3.06 -11.21 -3.59
N LEU A 332 2.56 -10.64 -4.68
CA LEU A 332 1.40 -11.12 -5.43
C LEU A 332 1.89 -11.78 -6.72
N THR A 333 1.41 -12.99 -6.99
CA THR A 333 1.72 -13.73 -8.22
C THR A 333 0.74 -13.36 -9.34
N ARG A 334 1.11 -13.68 -10.59
CA ARG A 334 0.23 -13.50 -11.75
C ARG A 334 -1.05 -14.34 -11.68
N ASP A 335 -0.99 -15.51 -11.05
CA ASP A 335 -2.13 -16.42 -10.85
C ASP A 335 -3.00 -16.03 -9.63
N GLY A 336 -2.67 -14.93 -8.95
CA GLY A 336 -3.46 -14.37 -7.86
C GLY A 336 -3.28 -15.04 -6.49
N ARG A 337 -2.26 -15.89 -6.35
CA ARG A 337 -1.72 -16.30 -5.05
C ARG A 337 -0.97 -15.14 -4.39
N MET A 338 -0.91 -15.16 -3.06
CA MET A 338 -0.19 -14.16 -2.28
C MET A 338 0.81 -14.86 -1.38
N PHE A 339 2.03 -14.34 -1.33
CA PHE A 339 3.07 -14.78 -0.40
C PHE A 339 3.35 -13.65 0.57
N THR A 340 3.18 -13.89 1.86
CA THR A 340 3.64 -13.00 2.93
C THR A 340 5.00 -13.48 3.44
N PHE A 341 5.80 -12.59 4.01
CA PHE A 341 7.01 -12.94 4.77
C PHE A 341 7.38 -11.80 5.71
N GLY A 342 8.11 -12.12 6.77
CA GLY A 342 8.42 -11.17 7.84
C GLY A 342 7.55 -11.36 9.06
N GLN A 343 8.00 -10.82 10.20
CA GLN A 343 7.76 -11.40 11.52
C GLN A 343 8.28 -12.87 11.64
N PHE A 344 9.21 -13.11 12.57
CA PHE A 344 9.75 -14.43 12.92
C PHE A 344 9.53 -14.65 14.41
N GLY A 345 9.10 -15.85 14.80
CA GLY A 345 8.82 -16.19 16.19
C GLY A 345 7.36 -15.93 16.61
N ARG A 346 7.13 -15.62 17.90
CA ARG A 346 5.79 -15.33 18.43
C ARG A 346 5.42 -13.86 18.21
N GLY A 347 4.18 -13.59 17.80
CA GLY A 347 3.64 -12.22 17.76
C GLY A 347 3.54 -11.59 16.38
N ASP A 348 3.11 -12.35 15.38
CA ASP A 348 2.81 -11.85 14.02
C ASP A 348 1.59 -10.94 13.98
N HIS A 349 0.86 -10.88 15.09
CA HIS A 349 -0.42 -10.21 15.18
C HIS A 349 -1.36 -10.62 14.04
N GLY A 350 -1.27 -11.87 13.58
CA GLY A 350 -1.99 -12.37 12.43
C GLY A 350 -1.61 -11.83 11.05
N ARG A 351 -0.71 -10.84 10.93
CA ARG A 351 -0.52 -10.02 9.69
C ARG A 351 -0.04 -10.79 8.46
N LEU A 352 0.41 -12.02 8.67
CA LEU A 352 0.87 -12.89 7.59
C LEU A 352 -0.25 -13.76 7.04
N GLY A 353 -1.36 -13.94 7.75
CA GLY A 353 -2.57 -14.57 7.22
C GLY A 353 -2.55 -16.11 7.20
N TYR A 354 -1.56 -16.75 7.83
CA TYR A 354 -1.42 -18.22 7.80
C TYR A 354 -2.26 -18.97 8.84
N GLY A 355 -2.91 -18.27 9.78
CA GLY A 355 -3.51 -18.92 10.95
C GLY A 355 -2.49 -19.60 11.88
N ARG A 356 -1.23 -19.13 11.90
CA ARG A 356 -0.13 -19.70 12.70
C ARG A 356 0.54 -18.63 13.55
N LYS A 357 0.93 -19.00 14.78
CA LYS A 357 1.58 -18.12 15.76
C LYS A 357 3.11 -18.14 15.74
N VAL A 358 3.70 -19.03 14.94
CA VAL A 358 5.16 -19.19 14.79
C VAL A 358 5.49 -19.27 13.32
N THR A 359 6.43 -18.46 12.89
CA THR A 359 6.82 -18.30 11.48
C THR A 359 8.32 -18.35 11.30
N THR A 360 8.72 -18.73 10.09
CA THR A 360 10.09 -19.15 9.77
C THR A 360 10.88 -18.09 9.01
N GLY A 361 10.30 -16.93 8.73
CA GLY A 361 10.92 -15.91 7.86
C GLY A 361 10.99 -16.31 6.38
N ASN A 362 10.46 -17.49 6.04
CA ASN A 362 10.25 -17.91 4.66
C ASN A 362 8.99 -17.24 4.10
N PRO A 363 8.97 -16.89 2.81
CA PRO A 363 7.74 -16.67 2.08
C PRO A 363 6.83 -17.89 2.19
N MET A 364 5.60 -17.68 2.63
CA MET A 364 4.56 -18.71 2.63
C MET A 364 3.28 -18.16 2.00
N GLU A 365 2.53 -19.05 1.36
CA GLU A 365 1.29 -18.71 0.68
C GLU A 365 0.18 -18.38 1.69
N VAL A 366 -0.62 -17.35 1.39
CA VAL A 366 -1.80 -16.94 2.16
C VAL A 366 -3.06 -17.49 1.48
N PRO A 367 -3.76 -18.45 2.10
CA PRO A 367 -4.99 -18.98 1.54
C PRO A 367 -6.14 -17.96 1.66
N ILE A 368 -6.98 -17.87 0.62
CA ILE A 368 -8.21 -17.07 0.64
C ILE A 368 -9.42 -18.00 0.79
N ASN A 369 -9.69 -18.42 2.02
CA ASN A 369 -10.76 -19.37 2.35
C ASN A 369 -12.01 -18.64 2.86
N LEU A 370 -12.78 -18.04 1.94
CA LEU A 370 -14.03 -17.35 2.27
C LEU A 370 -15.23 -18.15 1.79
N SER A 371 -16.07 -18.60 2.74
CA SER A 371 -17.40 -19.16 2.42
C SER A 371 -18.32 -18.04 1.95
N LYS A 372 -19.13 -18.24 0.88
CA LYS A 372 -20.20 -17.28 0.55
C LYS A 372 -21.14 -17.08 1.77
N SER A 373 -21.72 -15.90 1.86
CA SER A 373 -22.74 -15.56 2.87
C SER A 373 -23.82 -16.65 2.88
N LYS A 374 -24.13 -17.24 4.05
CA LYS A 374 -25.24 -18.17 4.21
C LYS A 374 -26.56 -17.41 4.07
N ASP A 375 -27.07 -17.31 2.85
CA ASP A 375 -28.45 -16.95 2.54
C ASP A 375 -29.07 -18.00 1.61
N VAL A 376 -29.13 -19.27 2.03
CA VAL A 376 -30.16 -20.21 1.56
C VAL A 376 -30.52 -21.16 2.71
N LEU A 377 -31.80 -21.13 3.07
CA LEU A 377 -32.47 -22.12 3.90
C LEU A 377 -32.46 -23.49 3.19
N SER A 378 -31.49 -24.35 3.49
CA SER A 378 -31.69 -25.80 3.43
C SER A 378 -30.52 -26.49 4.12
N GLY A 379 -30.82 -27.30 5.13
CA GLY A 379 -29.83 -28.20 5.73
C GLY A 379 -29.45 -29.29 4.75
N SER A 380 -28.20 -29.25 4.30
CA SER A 380 -27.43 -30.40 3.85
C SER A 380 -25.97 -30.08 4.14
N ASP A 381 -25.37 -30.84 5.06
CA ASP A 381 -23.93 -30.84 5.34
C ASP A 381 -23.20 -31.55 4.19
N ASP A 382 -23.23 -30.95 3.00
CA ASP A 382 -22.38 -31.37 1.89
C ASP A 382 -21.30 -30.31 1.65
N ASP A 383 -20.08 -30.76 1.91
CA ASP A 383 -18.79 -30.09 1.78
C ASP A 383 -18.44 -29.82 0.31
N ASP A 384 -19.19 -28.93 -0.34
CA ASP A 384 -19.00 -28.56 -1.76
C ASP A 384 -18.29 -27.20 -1.91
N THR A 385 -17.35 -26.90 -1.01
CA THR A 385 -16.44 -25.73 -1.16
C THR A 385 -15.20 -26.03 -2.03
N LEU A 386 -15.15 -27.21 -2.64
CA LEU A 386 -14.01 -27.71 -3.42
C LEU A 386 -13.82 -27.05 -4.80
N GLY A 387 -14.75 -26.24 -5.28
CA GLY A 387 -14.69 -25.64 -6.63
C GLY A 387 -14.31 -24.16 -6.72
N GLN A 388 -14.46 -23.38 -5.64
CA GLN A 388 -14.46 -21.90 -5.75
C GLN A 388 -13.25 -21.26 -5.08
N ARG A 389 -12.32 -20.75 -5.89
CA ARG A 389 -11.08 -20.09 -5.44
C ARG A 389 -11.15 -18.58 -5.64
N TRP A 390 -10.86 -17.82 -4.58
CA TRP A 390 -10.62 -16.39 -4.70
C TRP A 390 -9.18 -16.13 -5.15
N TYR A 391 -8.99 -15.18 -6.05
CA TYR A 391 -7.67 -14.76 -6.52
C TYR A 391 -7.46 -13.27 -6.26
N ALA A 392 -6.31 -12.94 -5.70
CA ALA A 392 -5.93 -11.57 -5.41
C ALA A 392 -5.55 -10.82 -6.69
N LYS A 393 -5.93 -9.54 -6.75
CA LYS A 393 -5.61 -8.60 -7.83
C LYS A 393 -4.71 -7.46 -7.39
N PHE A 394 -4.70 -7.19 -6.09
CA PHE A 394 -3.93 -6.10 -5.52
C PHE A 394 -3.61 -6.41 -4.06
N VAL A 395 -2.41 -6.05 -3.61
CA VAL A 395 -1.99 -6.18 -2.21
C VAL A 395 -1.43 -4.88 -1.66
N ALA A 396 -1.64 -4.62 -0.37
CA ALA A 396 -1.02 -3.51 0.35
C ALA A 396 -0.72 -3.90 1.79
N CYS A 397 0.43 -3.43 2.29
CA CYS A 397 0.86 -3.66 3.66
C CYS A 397 0.71 -2.38 4.48
N GLY A 398 0.19 -2.51 5.69
CA GLY A 398 0.32 -1.48 6.72
C GLY A 398 1.44 -1.78 7.72
N GLY A 399 1.43 -1.06 8.83
CA GLY A 399 2.43 -1.25 9.89
C GLY A 399 2.39 -2.67 10.49
N ARG A 400 1.17 -3.21 10.71
CA ARG A 400 0.91 -4.49 11.37
C ARG A 400 -0.29 -5.26 10.82
N HIS A 401 -0.77 -4.88 9.63
CA HIS A 401 -1.91 -5.50 8.97
C HIS A 401 -1.65 -5.52 7.47
N THR A 402 -2.44 -6.30 6.75
CA THR A 402 -2.37 -6.44 5.30
C THR A 402 -3.77 -6.29 4.72
N LEU A 403 -3.84 -5.70 3.54
CA LEU A 403 -5.04 -5.52 2.75
C LEU A 403 -4.85 -6.18 1.39
N ALA A 404 -5.93 -6.70 0.81
CA ALA A 404 -5.93 -7.15 -0.56
C ALA A 404 -7.26 -6.85 -1.25
N ILE A 405 -7.25 -6.81 -2.57
CA ILE A 405 -8.46 -6.83 -3.40
C ILE A 405 -8.50 -8.20 -4.06
N ALA A 406 -9.62 -8.91 -3.96
CA ALA A 406 -9.79 -10.23 -4.53
C ALA A 406 -11.08 -10.34 -5.33
N VAL A 407 -11.09 -11.28 -6.27
CA VAL A 407 -12.23 -11.61 -7.14
C VAL A 407 -12.42 -13.12 -7.15
N LEU A 408 -13.65 -13.58 -7.38
CA LEU A 408 -13.97 -14.99 -7.43
C LEU A 408 -13.60 -15.57 -8.80
N GLN A 409 -12.88 -16.70 -8.82
CA GLN A 409 -12.56 -17.41 -10.06
C GLN A 409 -13.85 -17.91 -10.70
N PRO A 410 -14.13 -17.56 -11.98
CA PRO A 410 -15.24 -18.19 -12.69
C PRO A 410 -14.98 -19.69 -12.85
N ASP A 411 -16.02 -20.50 -12.74
CA ASP A 411 -15.91 -21.96 -12.80
C ASP A 411 -15.38 -22.38 -14.18
N GLU A 412 -14.47 -23.36 -14.25
CA GLU A 412 -13.84 -23.82 -15.51
C GLU A 412 -14.86 -24.34 -16.54
N GLU A 413 -16.07 -24.72 -16.11
CA GLU A 413 -17.17 -25.11 -17.01
C GLU A 413 -17.74 -23.93 -17.82
N GLU A 414 -17.74 -22.70 -17.30
CA GLU A 414 -18.17 -21.51 -18.06
C GLU A 414 -17.21 -21.18 -19.21
N LEU A 415 -15.93 -21.56 -19.10
CA LEU A 415 -14.93 -21.35 -20.15
C LEU A 415 -15.01 -22.40 -21.27
N ALA A 416 -15.54 -23.60 -20.97
CA ALA A 416 -15.64 -24.70 -21.93
C ALA A 416 -16.91 -24.65 -22.81
N GLU A 417 -17.97 -23.99 -22.34
CA GLU A 417 -19.18 -23.75 -23.14
C GLU A 417 -19.03 -22.63 -24.19
N GLU A 418 -17.96 -21.82 -24.11
CA GLU A 418 -17.69 -20.73 -25.06
C GLU A 418 -16.84 -21.18 -26.27
N GLU A 419 -16.23 -22.37 -26.24
CA GLU A 419 -15.41 -22.90 -27.35
C GLU A 419 -16.14 -23.88 -28.30
N ASN A 420 -17.45 -24.12 -28.12
CA ASN A 420 -18.24 -25.04 -28.98
C ASN A 420 -19.29 -24.36 -29.87
#